data_AF-A0A1M5EXK2-F1
#
_entry.id   AF-A0A1M5EXK2-F1
#
_cell.length_a   1.000
_cell.length_b   1.000
_cell.length_c   1.000
_cell.angle_alpha   90.00
_cell.angle_beta   90.00
_cell.angle_gamma   90.00
#
_symmetry.space_group_name_H-M   'P 1'
#
loop_
_entity.id
_entity.type
_entity.pdbx_description
1 polymer ?
#
loop_
_entity_poly.entity_id
_entity_poly.type
_entity_poly.pdbx_seq_one_letter_code
_entity_poly.pdbx_strand_id
1 'polypeptide(L)'
;MTTNNTTTGPILENNIQTICRSVARWFVRKDNKFYDINRPTTPLSRRDVEQMMFLRIRNHHPDIKFSDDLIKGVRRRTIDDLSTREDQSIPVWAGEINCLPGNTDRLVFNDGAVTINSWKHPAYRSLRVNEAEYGIADEFFAAIFPRAAEREMFLNWLAWCLQNESDKPTWAPLLYSRTKGTGKSTLCQLLAMLFGEDNSVTQNNVDMLTSRFNMTALRSKLVISEELQLRPGSRHATVLKSYLTETTTLSEMKGREAERVKQSCCFIFTTNHLPTWIEEGDRRFYVIEVDHAGHASGEKASEFTALIARIYDYMGDPANIAKLHAALMARPLPDTFSAKSLNVSIHATPVMLRISAASERTVLTLLEEELNRHGLKAMPESNLAAFISQSLKSSIGQTRHLMAELGWTKFKVKWGGATFSKALWVAPEFSVDRGYLQGPGMEPVKIDDHLNKAMPDELKGIEYIE
;
A
#
# COMPACT_ATOMS: atom_id res chain seq x y z
N MET A 1 -70.32 -7.68 -25.74
CA MET A 1 -69.25 -6.67 -25.65
C MET A 1 -68.11 -7.27 -24.85
N THR A 2 -67.25 -8.03 -25.52
CA THR A 2 -66.02 -8.60 -24.97
C THR A 2 -64.87 -7.74 -25.48
N THR A 3 -64.51 -6.73 -24.71
CA THR A 3 -63.36 -5.88 -25.00
C THR A 3 -62.44 -5.84 -23.79
N ASN A 4 -61.18 -6.21 -24.05
CA ASN A 4 -59.96 -5.83 -23.34
C ASN A 4 -59.59 -6.64 -22.08
N ASN A 5 -58.79 -7.70 -22.28
CA ASN A 5 -57.89 -8.22 -21.24
C ASN A 5 -56.52 -8.70 -21.78
N THR A 6 -56.20 -8.43 -23.05
CA THR A 6 -54.93 -8.86 -23.68
C THR A 6 -53.76 -7.91 -23.41
N THR A 7 -54.01 -6.69 -22.93
CA THR A 7 -52.96 -5.67 -22.71
C THR A 7 -52.27 -5.78 -21.35
N THR A 8 -52.91 -6.37 -20.34
CA THR A 8 -52.41 -6.44 -18.95
C THR A 8 -51.33 -7.50 -18.75
N GLY A 9 -51.42 -8.65 -19.42
CA GLY A 9 -50.42 -9.72 -19.34
C GLY A 9 -49.02 -9.33 -19.85
N PRO A 10 -48.89 -8.73 -21.05
CA PRO A 10 -47.60 -8.27 -21.57
C PRO A 10 -46.95 -7.17 -20.72
N ILE A 11 -47.76 -6.24 -20.18
CA ILE A 11 -47.28 -5.17 -19.29
C ILE A 11 -46.76 -5.75 -17.97
N LEU A 12 -47.50 -6.68 -17.37
CA LEU A 12 -47.08 -7.35 -16.15
C LEU A 12 -45.75 -8.08 -16.34
N GLU A 13 -45.61 -8.86 -17.42
CA GLU A 13 -44.38 -9.59 -17.73
C GLU A 13 -43.19 -8.65 -17.95
N ASN A 14 -43.38 -7.53 -18.67
CA ASN A 14 -42.32 -6.54 -18.86
C ASN A 14 -41.90 -5.87 -17.53
N ASN A 15 -42.86 -5.59 -16.64
CA ASN A 15 -42.58 -5.06 -15.32
C ASN A 15 -41.81 -6.08 -14.47
N ILE A 16 -42.18 -7.37 -14.52
CA ILE A 16 -41.44 -8.44 -13.84
C ILE A 16 -39.99 -8.47 -14.35
N GLN A 17 -39.77 -8.50 -15.67
CA GLN A 17 -38.42 -8.53 -16.25
C GLN A 17 -37.58 -7.33 -15.83
N THR A 18 -38.16 -6.13 -15.88
CA THR A 18 -37.48 -4.88 -15.52
C THR A 18 -37.05 -4.88 -14.05
N ILE A 19 -37.95 -5.32 -13.16
CA ILE A 19 -37.65 -5.44 -11.74
C ILE A 19 -36.59 -6.53 -11.49
N CYS A 20 -36.71 -7.69 -12.13
CA CYS A 20 -35.74 -8.78 -11.97
C CYS A 20 -34.32 -8.34 -12.34
N ARG A 21 -34.14 -7.53 -13.39
CA ARG A 21 -32.83 -6.91 -13.74
C ARG A 21 -32.26 -6.04 -12.63
N SER A 22 -33.12 -5.32 -11.90
CA SER A 22 -32.68 -4.52 -10.76
C SER A 22 -32.34 -5.39 -9.56
N VAL A 23 -33.17 -6.38 -9.25
CA VAL A 23 -32.95 -7.30 -8.11
C VAL A 23 -31.67 -8.12 -8.30
N ALA A 24 -31.41 -8.61 -9.50
CA ALA A 24 -30.19 -9.35 -9.85
C ALA A 24 -28.92 -8.52 -9.61
N ARG A 25 -29.03 -7.18 -9.56
CA ARG A 25 -27.93 -6.24 -9.28
C ARG A 25 -27.85 -5.79 -7.82
N TRP A 26 -28.77 -6.21 -6.96
CA TRP A 26 -28.79 -5.82 -5.55
C TRP A 26 -28.25 -6.90 -4.61
N PHE A 27 -28.40 -8.15 -5.00
CA PHE A 27 -28.09 -9.30 -4.18
C PHE A 27 -27.29 -10.32 -4.96
N VAL A 28 -26.57 -11.16 -4.23
CA VAL A 28 -25.94 -12.39 -4.75
C VAL A 28 -26.23 -13.54 -3.79
N ARG A 29 -26.08 -14.79 -4.24
CA ARG A 29 -26.29 -15.98 -3.41
C ARG A 29 -25.08 -16.91 -3.39
N LYS A 30 -24.80 -17.53 -2.23
CA LYS A 30 -23.77 -18.56 -2.03
C LYS A 30 -24.19 -19.46 -0.88
N ASP A 31 -24.02 -20.78 -1.02
CA ASP A 31 -24.35 -21.78 0.02
C ASP A 31 -25.75 -21.63 0.62
N ASN A 32 -26.77 -21.45 -0.25
CA ASN A 32 -28.17 -21.19 0.12
C ASN A 32 -28.42 -19.95 1.00
N LYS A 33 -27.43 -19.05 1.09
CA LYS A 33 -27.53 -17.75 1.75
C LYS A 33 -27.48 -16.64 0.72
N PHE A 34 -28.03 -15.49 1.09
CA PHE A 34 -28.02 -14.30 0.26
C PHE A 34 -27.14 -13.22 0.87
N TYR A 35 -26.65 -12.32 0.03
CA TYR A 35 -25.74 -11.26 0.43
C TYR A 35 -26.09 -9.98 -0.33
N ASP A 36 -26.07 -8.85 0.36
CA ASP A 36 -26.16 -7.54 -0.28
C ASP A 36 -24.83 -7.21 -0.97
N ILE A 37 -24.86 -6.77 -2.22
CA ILE A 37 -23.63 -6.48 -2.97
C ILE A 37 -22.79 -5.35 -2.39
N ASN A 38 -23.37 -4.46 -1.58
CA ASN A 38 -22.66 -3.38 -0.91
C ASN A 38 -22.15 -3.80 0.48
N ARG A 39 -22.68 -4.90 1.04
CA ARG A 39 -22.26 -5.45 2.34
C ARG A 39 -22.21 -6.99 2.32
N PRO A 40 -21.37 -7.60 1.46
CA PRO A 40 -21.38 -9.05 1.22
C PRO A 40 -20.70 -9.89 2.32
N THR A 41 -20.47 -9.28 3.48
CA THR A 41 -19.86 -9.94 4.65
C THR A 41 -20.89 -10.66 5.50
N THR A 42 -22.10 -10.10 5.63
CA THR A 42 -23.17 -10.61 6.48
C THR A 42 -24.21 -11.36 5.65
N PRO A 43 -24.48 -12.66 5.93
CA PRO A 43 -25.53 -13.39 5.25
C PRO A 43 -26.91 -12.87 5.64
N LEU A 44 -27.82 -12.82 4.67
CA LEU A 44 -29.22 -12.46 4.82
C LEU A 44 -30.10 -13.70 4.69
N SER A 45 -31.17 -13.76 5.48
CA SER A 45 -32.21 -14.78 5.29
C SER A 45 -33.04 -14.47 4.04
N ARG A 46 -33.75 -15.47 3.52
CA ARG A 46 -34.69 -15.28 2.42
C ARG A 46 -35.74 -14.19 2.75
N ARG A 47 -36.25 -14.17 3.98
CA ARG A 47 -37.25 -13.19 4.43
C ARG A 47 -36.68 -11.77 4.43
N ASP A 48 -35.43 -11.60 4.85
CA ASP A 48 -34.77 -10.29 4.87
C ASP A 48 -34.56 -9.76 3.46
N VAL A 49 -34.10 -10.63 2.54
CA VAL A 49 -33.96 -10.28 1.11
C VAL A 49 -35.30 -9.90 0.51
N GLU A 50 -36.35 -10.67 0.74
CA GLU A 50 -37.70 -10.36 0.25
C GLU A 50 -38.18 -8.98 0.76
N GLN A 51 -38.00 -8.70 2.06
CA GLN A 51 -38.36 -7.41 2.64
C GLN A 51 -37.55 -6.24 2.05
N MET A 52 -36.22 -6.40 1.95
CA MET A 52 -35.33 -5.40 1.35
C MET A 52 -35.66 -5.17 -0.13
N MET A 53 -35.93 -6.24 -0.88
CA MET A 53 -36.33 -6.22 -2.27
C MET A 53 -37.60 -5.39 -2.45
N PHE A 54 -38.65 -5.62 -1.66
CA PHE A 54 -39.90 -4.85 -1.77
C PHE A 54 -39.69 -3.35 -1.52
N LEU A 55 -38.94 -2.99 -0.48
CA LEU A 55 -38.64 -1.59 -0.18
C LEU A 55 -37.82 -0.94 -1.30
N ARG A 56 -36.83 -1.66 -1.87
CA ARG A 56 -36.00 -1.14 -2.95
C ARG A 56 -36.77 -0.98 -4.26
N ILE A 57 -37.62 -1.94 -4.63
CA ILE A 57 -38.45 -1.83 -5.83
C ILE A 57 -39.35 -0.60 -5.72
N ARG A 58 -40.01 -0.38 -4.57
CA ARG A 58 -40.86 0.81 -4.38
C ARG A 58 -40.09 2.11 -4.56
N ASN A 59 -38.83 2.15 -4.14
CA ASN A 59 -38.00 3.34 -4.24
C ASN A 59 -37.40 3.55 -5.64
N HIS A 60 -37.02 2.47 -6.35
CA HIS A 60 -36.34 2.56 -7.66
C HIS A 60 -37.29 2.47 -8.85
N HIS A 61 -38.50 1.96 -8.65
CA HIS A 61 -39.53 1.78 -9.67
C HIS A 61 -40.87 2.39 -9.20
N PRO A 62 -40.93 3.70 -8.88
CA PRO A 62 -42.14 4.33 -8.35
C PRO A 62 -43.32 4.31 -9.33
N ASP A 63 -43.03 4.26 -10.64
CA ASP A 63 -44.04 4.24 -11.70
C ASP A 63 -44.69 2.86 -11.91
N ILE A 64 -44.09 1.80 -11.35
CA ILE A 64 -44.64 0.44 -11.46
C ILE A 64 -45.60 0.20 -10.30
N LYS A 65 -46.88 0.03 -10.63
CA LYS A 65 -47.91 -0.31 -9.64
C LYS A 65 -47.61 -1.68 -9.02
N PHE A 66 -47.41 -1.68 -7.70
CA PHE A 66 -47.26 -2.90 -6.93
C PHE A 66 -48.58 -3.69 -6.87
N SER A 67 -48.54 -4.94 -7.34
CA SER A 67 -49.63 -5.91 -7.21
C SER A 67 -49.08 -7.23 -6.67
N ASP A 68 -49.95 -8.05 -6.08
CA ASP A 68 -49.56 -9.37 -5.57
C ASP A 68 -49.01 -10.28 -6.67
N ASP A 69 -49.56 -10.19 -7.89
CA ASP A 69 -49.09 -10.98 -9.03
C ASP A 69 -47.70 -10.56 -9.51
N LEU A 70 -47.41 -9.25 -9.49
CA LEU A 70 -46.07 -8.73 -9.79
C LEU A 70 -45.06 -9.24 -8.75
N ILE A 71 -45.39 -9.12 -7.46
CA ILE A 71 -44.54 -9.58 -6.36
C ILE A 71 -44.26 -11.08 -6.47
N LYS A 72 -45.30 -11.89 -6.68
CA LYS A 72 -45.18 -13.34 -6.83
C LYS A 72 -44.32 -13.70 -8.04
N GLY A 73 -44.52 -13.02 -9.17
CA GLY A 73 -43.73 -13.22 -10.39
C GLY A 73 -42.25 -12.89 -10.19
N VAL A 74 -41.94 -11.73 -9.59
CA VAL A 74 -40.57 -11.31 -9.29
C VAL A 74 -39.90 -12.28 -8.32
N ARG A 75 -40.58 -12.64 -7.21
CA ARG A 75 -40.04 -13.57 -6.21
C ARG A 75 -39.68 -14.91 -6.86
N ARG A 76 -40.63 -15.47 -7.61
CA ARG A 76 -40.44 -16.75 -8.29
C ARG A 76 -39.23 -16.69 -9.23
N ARG A 77 -39.16 -15.68 -10.10
CA ARG A 77 -38.09 -15.55 -11.09
C ARG A 77 -36.72 -15.25 -10.47
N THR A 78 -36.68 -14.45 -9.41
CA THR A 78 -35.42 -13.99 -8.81
C THR A 78 -34.79 -14.98 -7.84
N ILE A 79 -35.62 -15.74 -7.11
CA ILE A 79 -35.19 -16.61 -6.01
C ILE A 79 -35.40 -18.10 -6.31
N ASP A 80 -36.55 -18.48 -6.86
CA ASP A 80 -36.98 -19.88 -6.95
C ASP A 80 -36.60 -20.54 -8.29
N ASP A 81 -36.74 -19.82 -9.40
CA ASP A 81 -36.49 -20.36 -10.75
C ASP A 81 -34.98 -20.43 -11.07
N LEU A 82 -34.60 -21.48 -11.81
CA LEU A 82 -33.30 -21.56 -12.47
C LEU A 82 -33.39 -20.83 -13.82
N SER A 83 -32.67 -19.72 -13.95
CA SER A 83 -32.61 -18.92 -15.17
C SER A 83 -31.28 -19.14 -15.88
N THR A 84 -31.31 -19.31 -17.20
CA THR A 84 -30.10 -19.24 -18.05
C THR A 84 -29.69 -17.81 -18.37
N ARG A 85 -30.53 -16.83 -18.03
CA ARG A 85 -30.23 -15.40 -18.17
C ARG A 85 -29.61 -14.86 -16.88
N GLU A 86 -28.46 -14.23 -17.04
CA GLU A 86 -27.66 -13.59 -15.98
C GLU A 86 -28.37 -12.46 -15.25
N ASP A 87 -29.34 -11.81 -15.89
CA ASP A 87 -30.01 -10.60 -15.41
C ASP A 87 -31.42 -10.83 -14.88
N GLN A 88 -31.89 -12.07 -14.78
CA GLN A 88 -33.27 -12.38 -14.35
C GLN A 88 -33.36 -13.05 -12.98
N SER A 89 -32.27 -13.61 -12.47
CA SER A 89 -32.22 -14.25 -11.15
C SER A 89 -31.11 -13.67 -10.28
N ILE A 90 -31.21 -13.86 -8.97
CA ILE A 90 -30.11 -13.50 -8.06
C ILE A 90 -28.90 -14.40 -8.40
N PRO A 91 -27.79 -13.82 -8.87
CA PRO A 91 -26.69 -14.59 -9.41
C PRO A 91 -25.89 -15.31 -8.31
N VAL A 92 -25.25 -16.42 -8.71
CA VAL A 92 -24.37 -17.19 -7.85
C VAL A 92 -23.07 -16.44 -7.65
N TRP A 93 -22.68 -16.19 -6.40
CA TRP A 93 -21.44 -15.50 -6.05
C TRP A 93 -20.27 -16.47 -5.97
N ALA A 94 -19.17 -16.17 -6.66
CA ALA A 94 -17.92 -16.90 -6.50
C ALA A 94 -17.35 -16.80 -5.06
N GLY A 95 -17.74 -15.76 -4.32
CA GLY A 95 -17.15 -15.40 -3.04
C GLY A 95 -16.09 -14.31 -3.15
N GLU A 96 -15.77 -13.91 -4.39
CA GLU A 96 -14.71 -12.96 -4.68
C GLU A 96 -15.21 -11.52 -4.71
N ILE A 97 -14.35 -10.61 -4.24
CA ILE A 97 -14.53 -9.17 -4.41
C ILE A 97 -13.19 -8.58 -4.84
N ASN A 98 -13.19 -7.94 -6.01
CA ASN A 98 -12.00 -7.37 -6.61
C ASN A 98 -12.21 -5.90 -6.91
N CYS A 99 -11.17 -5.09 -6.73
CA CYS A 99 -11.16 -3.71 -7.21
C CYS A 99 -10.89 -3.75 -8.71
N LEU A 100 -11.92 -3.45 -9.53
CA LEU A 100 -11.81 -3.45 -10.99
C LEU A 100 -12.09 -2.03 -11.54
N PRO A 101 -11.12 -1.11 -11.42
CA PRO A 101 -11.25 0.24 -11.97
C PRO A 101 -11.51 0.27 -13.47
N GLY A 102 -12.31 1.25 -13.90
CA GLY A 102 -12.74 1.40 -15.29
C GLY A 102 -13.92 0.50 -15.67
N ASN A 103 -14.23 -0.54 -14.89
CA ASN A 103 -15.47 -1.30 -15.05
C ASN A 103 -16.56 -0.72 -14.15
N THR A 104 -17.63 -0.19 -14.74
CA THR A 104 -18.75 0.38 -13.98
C THR A 104 -19.74 -0.67 -13.47
N ASP A 105 -19.68 -1.90 -13.97
CA ASP A 105 -20.56 -2.97 -13.52
C ASP A 105 -20.12 -3.46 -12.14
N ARG A 106 -21.08 -3.51 -11.22
CA ARG A 106 -20.86 -3.99 -9.84
C ARG A 106 -20.74 -5.51 -9.76
N LEU A 107 -21.23 -6.23 -10.76
CA LEU A 107 -21.18 -7.69 -10.85
C LEU A 107 -20.54 -8.08 -12.19
N VAL A 108 -19.44 -8.80 -12.13
CA VAL A 108 -18.71 -9.28 -13.30
C VAL A 108 -18.96 -10.78 -13.42
N PHE A 109 -19.65 -11.18 -14.49
CA PHE A 109 -19.99 -12.57 -14.76
C PHE A 109 -18.80 -13.34 -15.35
N ASN A 110 -18.55 -14.53 -14.81
CA ASN A 110 -17.56 -15.48 -15.31
C ASN A 110 -17.98 -16.92 -14.95
N ASP A 111 -18.03 -17.78 -15.96
CA ASP A 111 -18.33 -19.23 -15.82
C ASP A 111 -19.57 -19.54 -14.94
N GLY A 112 -20.66 -18.80 -15.15
CA GLY A 112 -21.93 -19.00 -14.43
C GLY A 112 -21.97 -18.47 -12.99
N ALA A 113 -20.90 -17.84 -12.51
CA ALA A 113 -20.86 -17.12 -11.24
C ALA A 113 -20.51 -15.64 -11.44
N VAL A 114 -20.62 -14.84 -10.38
CA VAL A 114 -20.22 -13.43 -10.37
C VAL A 114 -19.12 -13.15 -9.36
N THR A 115 -18.24 -12.22 -9.73
CA THR A 115 -17.33 -11.53 -8.82
C THR A 115 -17.87 -10.12 -8.57
N ILE A 116 -17.83 -9.66 -7.31
CA ILE A 116 -18.29 -8.31 -6.97
C ILE A 116 -17.16 -7.32 -7.26
N ASN A 117 -17.44 -6.29 -8.04
CA ASN A 117 -16.54 -5.16 -8.20
C ASN A 117 -16.68 -4.20 -7.01
N SER A 118 -15.59 -3.99 -6.26
CA SER A 118 -15.54 -3.01 -5.17
C SER A 118 -15.31 -1.59 -5.65
N TRP A 119 -14.73 -1.41 -6.85
CA TRP A 119 -14.53 -0.07 -7.41
C TRP A 119 -15.87 0.54 -7.81
N LYS A 120 -16.03 1.82 -7.48
CA LYS A 120 -17.18 2.63 -7.86
C LYS A 120 -16.71 3.83 -8.65
N HIS A 121 -17.36 4.09 -9.78
CA HIS A 121 -17.08 5.31 -10.54
C HIS A 121 -17.38 6.56 -9.69
N PRO A 122 -16.39 7.43 -9.40
CA PRO A 122 -16.63 8.61 -8.57
C PRO A 122 -17.68 9.53 -9.21
N ALA A 123 -18.64 9.99 -8.40
CA ALA A 123 -19.80 10.74 -8.90
C ALA A 123 -19.41 12.02 -9.67
N TYR A 124 -18.37 12.72 -9.20
CA TYR A 124 -17.88 13.95 -9.83
C TYR A 124 -17.38 13.72 -11.27
N ARG A 125 -16.91 12.52 -11.62
CA ARG A 125 -16.40 12.22 -12.98
C ARG A 125 -17.51 12.15 -14.03
N SER A 126 -18.77 12.05 -13.60
CA SER A 126 -19.94 12.11 -14.48
C SER A 126 -20.37 13.55 -14.79
N LEU A 127 -19.78 14.54 -14.12
CA LEU A 127 -20.04 15.95 -14.39
C LEU A 127 -19.41 16.35 -15.73
N ARG A 128 -20.19 17.04 -16.56
CA ARG A 128 -19.68 17.62 -17.81
C ARG A 128 -18.97 18.91 -17.50
N VAL A 129 -17.65 18.84 -17.31
CA VAL A 129 -16.77 20.01 -17.23
C VAL A 129 -16.01 20.16 -18.55
N ASN A 130 -15.90 21.38 -19.06
CA ASN A 130 -15.22 21.68 -20.32
C ASN A 130 -13.75 22.12 -20.11
N GLU A 131 -13.31 22.20 -18.85
CA GLU A 131 -12.02 22.76 -18.46
C GLU A 131 -11.17 21.70 -17.74
N ALA A 132 -9.87 21.70 -18.02
CA ALA A 132 -8.87 20.85 -17.39
C ALA A 132 -7.85 21.75 -16.70
N GLU A 133 -8.10 22.05 -15.42
CA GLU A 133 -7.35 23.04 -14.66
C GLU A 133 -7.05 22.56 -13.24
N TYR A 134 -5.90 22.95 -12.71
CA TYR A 134 -5.53 22.66 -11.32
C TYR A 134 -6.19 23.61 -10.31
N GLY A 135 -6.49 24.85 -10.71
CA GLY A 135 -7.07 25.87 -9.82
C GLY A 135 -6.26 26.07 -8.54
N ILE A 136 -6.95 26.18 -7.40
CA ILE A 136 -6.34 26.35 -6.06
C ILE A 136 -5.44 25.17 -5.68
N ALA A 137 -5.67 23.99 -6.25
CA ALA A 137 -4.84 22.83 -5.97
C ALA A 137 -3.38 23.04 -6.43
N ASP A 138 -3.13 23.84 -7.48
CA ASP A 138 -1.75 24.14 -7.91
C ASP A 138 -0.98 24.93 -6.84
N GLU A 139 -1.59 26.00 -6.30
CA GLU A 139 -1.05 26.79 -5.19
C GLU A 139 -0.79 25.88 -3.97
N PHE A 140 -1.71 24.97 -3.68
CA PHE A 140 -1.58 24.03 -2.57
C PHE A 140 -0.45 23.01 -2.78
N PHE A 141 -0.31 22.43 -3.98
CA PHE A 141 0.80 21.54 -4.31
C PHE A 141 2.13 22.27 -4.25
N ALA A 142 2.21 23.51 -4.73
CA ALA A 142 3.41 24.34 -4.64
C ALA A 142 3.80 24.65 -3.18
N ALA A 143 2.80 24.85 -2.30
CA ALA A 143 3.03 25.10 -0.89
C ALA A 143 3.51 23.85 -0.13
N ILE A 144 2.90 22.68 -0.37
CA ILE A 144 3.33 21.42 0.28
C ILE A 144 4.66 20.91 -0.28
N PHE A 145 4.89 21.06 -1.57
CA PHE A 145 6.08 20.60 -2.27
C PHE A 145 6.90 21.79 -2.78
N PRO A 146 7.67 22.48 -1.91
CA PRO A 146 8.40 23.68 -2.29
C PRO A 146 9.49 23.39 -3.33
N ARG A 147 10.07 22.19 -3.31
CA ARG A 147 11.07 21.74 -4.28
C ARG A 147 10.37 21.25 -5.54
N ALA A 148 10.62 21.93 -6.67
CA ALA A 148 9.96 21.66 -7.93
C ALA A 148 10.14 20.21 -8.42
N ALA A 149 11.35 19.63 -8.31
CA ALA A 149 11.60 18.25 -8.72
C ALA A 149 10.77 17.23 -7.93
N GLU A 150 10.60 17.44 -6.62
CA GLU A 150 9.77 16.58 -5.75
C GLU A 150 8.29 16.71 -6.10
N ARG A 151 7.83 17.94 -6.34
CA ARG A 151 6.46 18.24 -6.78
C ARG A 151 6.14 17.57 -8.11
N GLU A 152 7.01 17.72 -9.10
CA GLU A 152 6.84 17.11 -10.42
C GLU A 152 6.80 15.58 -10.35
N MET A 153 7.69 14.96 -9.57
CA MET A 153 7.70 13.52 -9.37
C MET A 153 6.39 13.03 -8.72
N PHE A 154 5.92 13.73 -7.68
CA PHE A 154 4.66 13.41 -7.02
C PHE A 154 3.47 13.56 -7.96
N LEU A 155 3.38 14.66 -8.74
CA LEU A 155 2.30 14.88 -9.69
C LEU A 155 2.31 13.89 -10.85
N ASN A 156 3.49 13.47 -11.32
CA ASN A 156 3.62 12.40 -12.32
C ASN A 156 3.13 11.06 -11.76
N TRP A 157 3.48 10.75 -10.51
CA TRP A 157 2.96 9.54 -9.84
C TRP A 157 1.45 9.58 -9.67
N LEU A 158 0.90 10.70 -9.22
CA LEU A 158 -0.54 10.87 -9.04
C LEU A 158 -1.28 10.73 -10.37
N ALA A 159 -0.81 11.43 -11.40
CA ALA A 159 -1.38 11.35 -12.74
C ALA A 159 -1.30 9.93 -13.30
N TRP A 160 -0.17 9.23 -13.19
CA TRP A 160 -0.07 7.83 -13.62
C TRP A 160 -1.06 6.93 -12.90
N CYS A 161 -1.24 7.09 -11.59
CA CYS A 161 -2.17 6.29 -10.80
C CYS A 161 -3.64 6.46 -11.21
N LEU A 162 -4.01 7.67 -11.66
CA LEU A 162 -5.35 7.99 -12.18
C LEU A 162 -5.52 7.54 -13.65
N GLN A 163 -4.50 7.74 -14.48
CA GLN A 163 -4.51 7.32 -15.89
C GLN A 163 -4.50 5.79 -16.04
N ASN A 164 -3.91 5.08 -15.07
CA ASN A 164 -3.72 3.62 -15.09
C ASN A 164 -4.36 2.96 -13.87
N GLU A 165 -5.61 3.31 -13.52
CA GLU A 165 -6.23 2.82 -12.29
C GLU A 165 -6.36 1.30 -12.21
N SER A 166 -6.49 0.59 -13.33
CA SER A 166 -6.51 -0.88 -13.35
C SER A 166 -5.15 -1.52 -13.04
N ASP A 167 -4.09 -0.72 -12.99
CA ASP A 167 -2.73 -1.12 -12.69
C ASP A 167 -2.23 -0.50 -11.37
N LYS A 168 -1.05 -0.95 -10.91
CA LYS A 168 -0.48 -0.66 -9.59
C LYS A 168 0.94 -0.09 -9.69
N PRO A 169 1.25 1.03 -9.02
CA PRO A 169 2.63 1.49 -8.92
C PRO A 169 3.42 0.57 -7.97
N THR A 170 4.71 0.38 -8.21
CA THR A 170 5.58 -0.47 -7.35
C THR A 170 6.28 0.30 -6.24
N TRP A 171 6.01 1.60 -6.15
CA TRP A 171 6.52 2.50 -5.13
C TRP A 171 5.45 3.51 -4.71
N ALA A 172 5.65 4.09 -3.53
CA ALA A 172 4.71 5.02 -2.90
C ALA A 172 5.40 6.27 -2.35
N PRO A 173 4.77 7.45 -2.46
CA PRO A 173 5.20 8.63 -1.73
C PRO A 173 5.06 8.44 -0.21
N LEU A 174 6.09 8.86 0.53
CA LEU A 174 6.08 8.95 1.99
C LEU A 174 6.38 10.38 2.40
N LEU A 175 5.37 11.05 2.93
CA LEU A 175 5.43 12.45 3.34
C LEU A 175 5.86 12.56 4.80
N TYR A 176 7.07 13.08 5.00
CA TYR A 176 7.66 13.31 6.30
C TYR A 176 7.61 14.79 6.66
N SER A 177 7.24 15.14 7.90
CA SER A 177 7.57 16.46 8.44
C SER A 177 7.88 16.39 9.93
N ARG A 178 8.84 17.20 10.38
CA ARG A 178 9.16 17.33 11.82
C ARG A 178 8.07 18.04 12.60
N THR A 179 7.39 18.98 11.95
CA THR A 179 6.36 19.84 12.54
C THR A 179 4.98 19.36 12.15
N LYS A 180 3.99 19.67 12.99
CA LYS A 180 2.57 19.42 12.74
C LYS A 180 1.94 20.61 12.00
N GLY A 181 0.81 20.36 11.35
CA GLY A 181 0.07 21.41 10.63
C GLY A 181 0.66 21.77 9.26
N THR A 182 1.34 20.83 8.60
CA THR A 182 1.97 20.99 7.29
C THR A 182 1.06 20.64 6.10
N GLY A 183 -0.26 20.48 6.33
CA GLY A 183 -1.22 20.17 5.26
C GLY A 183 -1.24 18.72 4.74
N LYS A 184 -0.42 17.81 5.28
CA LYS A 184 -0.37 16.38 4.84
C LYS A 184 -1.75 15.71 4.84
N SER A 185 -2.53 15.86 5.91
CA SER A 185 -3.87 15.26 6.00
C SER A 185 -4.87 15.92 5.04
N THR A 186 -4.76 17.23 4.78
CA THR A 186 -5.55 17.92 3.76
C THR A 186 -5.22 17.39 2.36
N LEU A 187 -3.95 17.14 2.06
CA LEU A 187 -3.54 16.47 0.82
C LEU A 187 -4.14 15.06 0.73
N CYS A 188 -4.06 14.25 1.79
CA CYS A 188 -4.69 12.93 1.81
C CYS A 188 -6.20 12.98 1.52
N GLN A 189 -6.92 13.97 2.07
CA GLN A 189 -8.34 14.16 1.78
C GLN A 189 -8.60 14.54 0.31
N LEU A 190 -7.81 15.47 -0.26
CA LEU A 190 -7.91 15.82 -1.68
C LEU A 190 -7.68 14.59 -2.58
N LEU A 191 -6.69 13.77 -2.26
CA LEU A 191 -6.44 12.52 -2.99
C LEU A 191 -7.61 11.53 -2.85
N ALA A 192 -8.16 11.34 -1.64
CA ALA A 192 -9.32 10.48 -1.43
C ALA A 192 -10.52 10.96 -2.26
N MET A 193 -10.74 12.27 -2.38
CA MET A 193 -11.77 12.82 -3.26
C MET A 193 -11.48 12.54 -4.74
N LEU A 194 -10.23 12.67 -5.20
CA LEU A 194 -9.82 12.36 -6.58
C LEU A 194 -10.01 10.88 -6.94
N PHE A 195 -9.63 9.95 -6.07
CA PHE A 195 -9.86 8.52 -6.32
C PHE A 195 -11.31 8.10 -6.04
N GLY A 196 -12.07 8.95 -5.34
CA GLY A 196 -13.40 8.66 -4.81
C GLY A 196 -13.30 8.08 -3.39
N GLU A 197 -14.08 8.63 -2.47
CA GLU A 197 -14.09 8.22 -1.06
C GLU A 197 -14.43 6.73 -0.90
N ASP A 198 -15.39 6.25 -1.70
CA ASP A 198 -15.78 4.83 -1.75
C ASP A 198 -14.66 3.88 -2.23
N ASN A 199 -13.66 4.42 -2.95
CA ASN A 199 -12.51 3.67 -3.44
C ASN A 199 -11.26 3.88 -2.60
N SER A 200 -11.36 4.65 -1.52
CA SER A 200 -10.24 5.06 -0.70
C SER A 200 -10.39 4.51 0.71
N VAL A 201 -9.27 4.20 1.35
CA VAL A 201 -9.24 3.92 2.79
C VAL A 201 -8.16 4.75 3.45
N THR A 202 -8.50 5.34 4.58
CA THR A 202 -7.56 6.03 5.46
C THR A 202 -7.44 5.25 6.75
N GLN A 203 -6.22 5.01 7.18
CA GLN A 203 -5.94 4.35 8.44
C GLN A 203 -4.78 5.00 9.16
N ASN A 204 -4.82 4.93 10.48
CA ASN A 204 -3.72 5.36 11.34
C ASN A 204 -2.82 4.16 11.60
N ASN A 205 -1.51 4.35 11.41
CA ASN A 205 -0.48 3.32 11.50
C ASN A 205 -0.68 2.17 10.47
N VAL A 206 0.23 1.19 10.48
CA VAL A 206 0.21 0.02 9.58
C VAL A 206 -0.47 -1.20 10.18
N ASP A 207 -0.81 -1.17 11.46
CA ASP A 207 -1.21 -2.38 12.19
C ASP A 207 -2.41 -3.04 11.51
N MET A 208 -3.37 -2.26 11.02
CA MET A 208 -4.50 -2.78 10.25
C MET A 208 -4.10 -3.32 8.87
N LEU A 209 -3.16 -2.65 8.18
CA LEU A 209 -2.66 -3.05 6.86
C LEU A 209 -1.87 -4.36 6.90
N THR A 210 -1.16 -4.58 8.01
CA THR A 210 -0.28 -5.72 8.24
C THR A 210 -0.91 -6.79 9.12
N SER A 211 -2.13 -6.54 9.61
CA SER A 211 -2.95 -7.54 10.28
C SER A 211 -3.46 -8.57 9.28
N ARG A 212 -3.93 -9.70 9.82
CA ARG A 212 -4.62 -10.76 9.08
C ARG A 212 -5.92 -10.29 8.41
N PHE A 213 -6.42 -9.07 8.71
CA PHE A 213 -7.71 -8.55 8.25
C PHE A 213 -7.57 -7.26 7.41
N ASN A 214 -6.66 -7.23 6.46
CA ASN A 214 -6.37 -6.07 5.61
C ASN A 214 -7.17 -6.02 4.29
N MET A 215 -8.12 -6.93 4.12
CA MET A 215 -8.91 -7.10 2.90
C MET A 215 -9.58 -5.79 2.40
N THR A 216 -10.05 -4.95 3.32
CA THR A 216 -10.63 -3.64 2.95
C THR A 216 -9.62 -2.77 2.22
N ALA A 217 -8.40 -2.65 2.74
CA ALA A 217 -7.35 -1.85 2.10
C ALA A 217 -6.90 -2.44 0.77
N LEU A 218 -6.82 -3.77 0.68
CA LEU A 218 -6.43 -4.45 -0.57
C LEU A 218 -7.50 -4.37 -1.67
N ARG A 219 -8.75 -4.09 -1.31
CA ARG A 219 -9.89 -3.91 -2.22
C ARG A 219 -10.19 -2.43 -2.55
N SER A 220 -9.45 -1.50 -1.96
CA SER A 220 -9.50 -0.06 -2.27
C SER A 220 -8.51 0.29 -3.38
N LYS A 221 -8.79 1.35 -4.15
CA LYS A 221 -7.85 1.88 -5.16
C LYS A 221 -6.76 2.76 -4.53
N LEU A 222 -7.12 3.58 -3.55
CA LEU A 222 -6.18 4.39 -2.78
C LEU A 222 -6.13 3.92 -1.33
N VAL A 223 -4.93 3.71 -0.82
CA VAL A 223 -4.68 3.41 0.59
C VAL A 223 -3.81 4.50 1.19
N ILE A 224 -4.36 5.23 2.15
CA ILE A 224 -3.67 6.26 2.93
C ILE A 224 -3.34 5.65 4.30
N SER A 225 -2.07 5.64 4.66
CA SER A 225 -1.63 5.28 6.00
C SER A 225 -0.93 6.48 6.65
N GLU A 226 -1.64 7.07 7.61
CA GLU A 226 -1.15 8.20 8.39
C GLU A 226 -0.33 7.74 9.59
N GLU A 227 0.62 8.58 10.01
CA GLU A 227 1.51 8.33 11.15
C GLU A 227 2.28 7.01 11.05
N LEU A 228 2.79 6.70 9.86
CA LEU A 228 3.61 5.52 9.61
C LEU A 228 4.86 5.52 10.50
N GLN A 229 4.93 4.58 11.43
CA GLN A 229 6.09 4.35 12.28
C GLN A 229 6.43 2.87 12.33
N LEU A 230 7.58 2.51 11.75
CA LEU A 230 8.07 1.14 11.71
C LEU A 230 9.45 1.05 12.34
N ARG A 231 9.82 -0.19 12.71
CA ARG A 231 11.18 -0.52 13.12
C ARG A 231 11.94 -1.17 11.95
N PRO A 232 13.24 -0.88 11.78
CA PRO A 232 14.10 -1.59 10.82
C PRO A 232 13.98 -3.11 11.01
N GLY A 233 13.96 -3.88 9.91
CA GLY A 233 13.86 -5.34 9.97
C GLY A 233 12.55 -5.92 10.54
N SER A 234 11.55 -5.09 10.85
CA SER A 234 10.29 -5.57 11.41
C SER A 234 9.46 -6.36 10.40
N ARG A 235 8.65 -7.31 10.90
CA ARG A 235 7.66 -8.04 10.09
C ARG A 235 6.73 -7.08 9.35
N HIS A 236 6.32 -6.01 10.01
CA HIS A 236 5.46 -4.97 9.44
C HIS A 236 6.09 -4.27 8.23
N ALA A 237 7.37 -3.90 8.32
CA ALA A 237 8.11 -3.33 7.19
C ALA A 237 8.22 -4.31 6.02
N THR A 238 8.50 -5.59 6.30
CA THR A 238 8.60 -6.63 5.28
C THR A 238 7.27 -6.84 4.54
N VAL A 239 6.17 -6.92 5.28
CA VAL A 239 4.83 -7.08 4.70
C VAL A 239 4.44 -5.85 3.87
N LEU A 240 4.71 -4.64 4.36
CA LEU A 240 4.44 -3.40 3.62
C LEU A 240 5.22 -3.34 2.30
N LYS A 241 6.50 -3.71 2.36
CA LYS A 241 7.39 -3.82 1.20
C LYS A 241 6.84 -4.81 0.14
N SER A 242 6.29 -5.95 0.57
CA SER A 242 5.59 -6.89 -0.31
C SER A 242 4.36 -6.28 -0.95
N TYR A 243 3.47 -5.64 -0.18
CA TYR A 243 2.24 -5.04 -0.73
C TYR A 243 2.45 -3.89 -1.71
N LEU A 244 3.60 -3.23 -1.69
CA LEU A 244 3.93 -2.24 -2.70
C LEU A 244 4.24 -2.89 -4.05
N THR A 245 4.82 -4.09 -4.08
CA THR A 245 5.35 -4.70 -5.31
C THR A 245 4.52 -5.86 -5.84
N GLU A 246 3.84 -6.60 -4.97
CA GLU A 246 3.01 -7.74 -5.36
C GLU A 246 1.70 -7.29 -6.00
N THR A 247 1.29 -7.97 -7.07
CA THR A 247 0.01 -7.75 -7.75
C THR A 247 -1.06 -8.75 -7.32
N THR A 248 -0.67 -9.83 -6.64
CA THR A 248 -1.58 -10.81 -6.07
C THR A 248 -1.07 -11.26 -4.70
N THR A 249 -1.94 -11.23 -3.69
CA THR A 249 -1.63 -11.77 -2.36
C THR A 249 -2.70 -12.78 -1.95
N LEU A 250 -2.33 -13.72 -1.06
CA LEU A 250 -3.31 -14.42 -0.25
C LEU A 250 -3.69 -13.52 0.92
N SER A 251 -4.99 -13.34 1.16
CA SER A 251 -5.51 -12.52 2.24
C SER A 251 -6.66 -13.22 2.94
N GLU A 252 -6.77 -13.03 4.24
CA GLU A 252 -7.79 -13.66 5.06
C GLU A 252 -8.85 -12.65 5.54
N MET A 253 -10.05 -13.15 5.83
CA MET A 253 -11.10 -12.39 6.53
C MET A 253 -11.50 -13.15 7.79
N LYS A 254 -11.93 -12.43 8.83
CA LYS A 254 -12.34 -13.07 10.09
C LYS A 254 -13.48 -14.06 9.84
N GLY A 255 -13.22 -15.33 10.15
CA GLY A 255 -14.19 -16.41 9.96
C GLY A 255 -14.38 -16.88 8.51
N ARG A 256 -13.43 -16.59 7.60
CA ARG A 256 -13.42 -17.11 6.22
C ARG A 256 -12.02 -17.62 5.84
N GLU A 257 -11.97 -18.52 4.88
CA GLU A 257 -10.71 -19.03 4.32
C GLU A 257 -9.94 -17.94 3.57
N ALA A 258 -8.63 -18.18 3.38
CA ALA A 258 -7.76 -17.28 2.62
C ALA A 258 -8.17 -17.25 1.14
N GLU A 259 -8.25 -16.05 0.58
CA GLU A 259 -8.59 -15.82 -0.83
C GLU A 259 -7.41 -15.17 -1.55
N ARG A 260 -7.21 -15.54 -2.82
CA ARG A 260 -6.24 -14.85 -3.68
C ARG A 260 -6.85 -13.55 -4.20
N VAL A 261 -6.28 -12.42 -3.82
CA VAL A 261 -6.79 -11.09 -4.18
C VAL A 261 -5.85 -10.45 -5.20
N LYS A 262 -6.41 -10.01 -6.33
CA LYS A 262 -5.70 -9.15 -7.27
C LYS A 262 -5.70 -7.72 -6.74
N GLN A 263 -4.52 -7.12 -6.66
CA GLN A 263 -4.32 -5.79 -6.11
C GLN A 263 -4.04 -4.78 -7.22
N SER A 264 -4.85 -3.73 -7.27
CA SER A 264 -4.64 -2.53 -8.09
C SER A 264 -4.39 -1.29 -7.22
N CYS A 265 -4.21 -1.45 -5.91
CA CYS A 265 -4.09 -0.33 -4.97
C CYS A 265 -2.78 0.47 -5.13
N CYS A 266 -2.88 1.79 -5.03
CA CYS A 266 -1.76 2.70 -4.83
C CYS A 266 -1.74 3.16 -3.36
N PHE A 267 -0.54 3.48 -2.86
CA PHE A 267 -0.33 3.83 -1.46
C PHE A 267 0.24 5.24 -1.33
N ILE A 268 -0.18 5.94 -0.27
CA ILE A 268 0.50 7.13 0.21
C ILE A 268 0.67 7.04 1.73
N PHE A 269 1.84 7.43 2.20
CA PHE A 269 2.20 7.37 3.61
C PHE A 269 2.46 8.77 4.15
N THR A 270 2.10 9.01 5.40
CA THR A 270 2.52 10.21 6.11
C THR A 270 3.18 9.84 7.43
N THR A 271 4.15 10.62 7.89
CA THR A 271 4.78 10.40 9.20
C THR A 271 5.33 11.70 9.76
N ASN A 272 5.41 11.75 11.09
CA ASN A 272 6.08 12.85 11.81
C ASN A 272 7.50 12.46 12.26
N HIS A 273 7.93 11.22 11.98
CA HIS A 273 9.24 10.68 12.36
C HIS A 273 10.09 10.41 11.12
N LEU A 274 11.40 10.67 11.22
CA LEU A 274 12.31 10.34 10.12
C LEU A 274 12.26 8.82 9.91
N PRO A 275 11.93 8.31 8.72
CA PRO A 275 11.70 6.89 8.50
C PRO A 275 13.03 6.12 8.35
N THR A 276 13.78 5.99 9.44
CA THR A 276 15.08 5.29 9.51
C THR A 276 15.00 3.77 9.31
N TRP A 277 13.80 3.23 9.18
CA TRP A 277 13.56 1.83 8.83
C TRP A 277 13.67 1.56 7.32
N ILE A 278 13.75 2.61 6.50
CA ILE A 278 14.02 2.52 5.08
C ILE A 278 15.53 2.32 4.88
N GLU A 279 15.86 1.23 4.19
CA GLU A 279 17.24 0.86 3.89
C GLU A 279 17.77 1.68 2.70
N GLU A 280 19.10 1.79 2.62
CA GLU A 280 19.74 2.35 1.44
C GLU A 280 19.37 1.56 0.17
N GLY A 281 19.13 2.27 -0.93
CA GLY A 281 18.74 1.66 -2.20
C GLY A 281 17.29 1.16 -2.26
N ASP A 282 16.49 1.34 -1.19
CA ASP A 282 15.09 0.96 -1.21
C ASP A 282 14.28 1.83 -2.19
N ARG A 283 14.00 1.24 -3.35
CA ARG A 283 13.25 1.86 -4.46
C ARG A 283 11.73 1.82 -4.30
N ARG A 284 11.18 1.41 -3.15
CA ARG A 284 9.72 1.32 -2.94
C ARG A 284 9.14 2.56 -2.28
N PHE A 285 9.97 3.44 -1.73
CA PHE A 285 9.54 4.64 -1.03
C PHE A 285 10.18 5.88 -1.63
N TYR A 286 9.34 6.79 -2.10
CA TYR A 286 9.78 8.13 -2.49
C TYR A 286 9.53 9.09 -1.31
N VAL A 287 10.56 9.37 -0.53
CA VAL A 287 10.42 10.13 0.71
C VAL A 287 10.54 11.62 0.42
N ILE A 288 9.52 12.39 0.82
CA ILE A 288 9.48 13.84 0.63
C ILE A 288 9.39 14.52 1.99
N GLU A 289 10.25 15.50 2.24
CA GLU A 289 10.20 16.33 3.44
C GLU A 289 9.32 17.56 3.18
N VAL A 290 8.21 17.65 3.91
CA VAL A 290 7.28 18.78 3.88
C VAL A 290 7.73 19.80 4.94
N ASP A 291 8.61 20.71 4.55
CA ASP A 291 9.31 21.67 5.43
C ASP A 291 9.06 23.15 5.09
N HIS A 292 7.93 23.47 4.47
CA HIS A 292 7.54 24.86 4.22
C HIS A 292 7.30 25.64 5.53
N ALA A 293 7.56 26.96 5.52
CA ALA A 293 7.40 27.85 6.68
C ALA A 293 5.94 28.10 7.12
N GLY A 294 4.98 27.44 6.47
CA GLY A 294 3.54 27.57 6.72
C GLY A 294 2.98 26.53 7.69
N HIS A 295 3.76 26.04 8.64
CA HIS A 295 3.27 25.07 9.64
C HIS A 295 2.72 25.78 10.89
N ALA A 296 2.16 25.02 11.84
CA ALA A 296 1.48 25.56 13.04
C ALA A 296 2.33 26.49 13.94
N SER A 297 3.63 26.54 13.72
CA SER A 297 4.58 27.37 14.48
C SER A 297 5.55 28.11 13.55
N GLY A 298 5.22 28.20 12.26
CA GLY A 298 6.07 28.79 11.24
C GLY A 298 5.68 30.25 10.96
N GLU A 299 6.61 31.01 10.40
CA GLU A 299 6.44 32.45 10.12
C GLU A 299 5.30 32.73 9.14
N LYS A 300 4.95 31.76 8.28
CA LYS A 300 3.87 31.87 7.30
C LYS A 300 2.59 31.12 7.70
N ALA A 301 2.41 30.85 9.00
CA ALA A 301 1.25 30.09 9.50
C ALA A 301 -0.09 30.70 9.07
N SER A 302 -0.24 32.03 9.15
CA SER A 302 -1.48 32.72 8.77
C SER A 302 -1.76 32.62 7.26
N GLU A 303 -0.75 32.84 6.42
CA GLU A 303 -0.86 32.69 4.96
C GLU A 303 -1.27 31.27 4.57
N PHE A 304 -0.61 30.27 5.18
CA PHE A 304 -0.94 28.88 4.90
C PHE A 304 -2.32 28.48 5.43
N THR A 305 -2.73 29.01 6.59
CA THR A 305 -4.09 28.79 7.11
C THR A 305 -5.15 29.34 6.15
N ALA A 306 -4.91 30.51 5.56
CA ALA A 306 -5.78 31.08 4.53
C ALA A 306 -5.81 30.21 3.25
N LEU A 307 -4.66 29.66 2.84
CA LEU A 307 -4.60 28.70 1.73
C LEU A 307 -5.37 27.41 2.05
N ILE A 308 -5.28 26.91 3.29
CA ILE A 308 -6.03 25.74 3.76
C ILE A 308 -7.54 26.00 3.71
N ALA A 309 -8.01 27.18 4.11
CA ALA A 309 -9.43 27.53 3.98
C ALA A 309 -9.87 27.53 2.51
N ARG A 310 -9.10 28.17 1.62
CA ARG A 310 -9.38 28.21 0.18
C ARG A 310 -9.41 26.82 -0.47
N ILE A 311 -8.51 25.90 -0.08
CA ILE A 311 -8.52 24.54 -0.63
C ILE A 311 -9.73 23.73 -0.11
N TYR A 312 -10.18 23.94 1.13
CA TYR A 312 -11.42 23.32 1.61
C TYR A 312 -12.64 23.85 0.85
N ASP A 313 -12.74 25.16 0.60
CA ASP A 313 -13.80 25.73 -0.22
C ASP A 313 -13.76 25.18 -1.65
N TYR A 314 -12.55 25.07 -2.23
CA TYR A 314 -12.32 24.47 -3.54
C TYR A 314 -12.79 23.01 -3.59
N MET A 315 -12.45 22.21 -2.58
CA MET A 315 -12.84 20.80 -2.44
C MET A 315 -14.35 20.63 -2.22
N GLY A 316 -15.03 21.63 -1.65
CA GLY A 316 -16.47 21.62 -1.41
C GLY A 316 -17.31 21.61 -2.70
N ASP A 317 -16.74 21.97 -3.85
CA ASP A 317 -17.40 21.91 -5.15
C ASP A 317 -16.92 20.71 -5.98
N PRO A 318 -17.78 19.70 -6.24
CA PRO A 318 -17.45 18.55 -7.09
C PRO A 318 -16.97 18.92 -8.50
N ALA A 319 -17.37 20.07 -9.06
CA ALA A 319 -16.91 20.51 -10.37
C ALA A 319 -15.41 20.84 -10.37
N ASN A 320 -14.89 21.41 -9.28
CA ASN A 320 -13.46 21.67 -9.12
C ASN A 320 -12.64 20.38 -9.07
N ILE A 321 -13.13 19.36 -8.37
CA ILE A 321 -12.48 18.04 -8.36
C ILE A 321 -12.51 17.42 -9.76
N ALA A 322 -13.60 17.59 -10.51
CA ALA A 322 -13.71 17.12 -11.90
C ALA A 322 -12.69 17.80 -12.83
N LYS A 323 -12.52 19.13 -12.73
CA LYS A 323 -11.52 19.89 -13.51
C LYS A 323 -10.09 19.46 -13.16
N LEU A 324 -9.78 19.30 -11.86
CA LEU A 324 -8.47 18.83 -11.40
C LEU A 324 -8.17 17.42 -11.91
N HIS A 325 -9.15 16.52 -11.82
CA HIS A 325 -9.03 15.18 -12.37
C HIS A 325 -8.78 15.22 -13.88
N ALA A 326 -9.52 16.04 -14.64
CA ALA A 326 -9.31 16.20 -16.08
C ALA A 326 -7.88 16.71 -16.39
N ALA A 327 -7.37 17.67 -15.61
CA ALA A 327 -5.99 18.16 -15.74
C ALA A 327 -4.95 17.05 -15.49
N LEU A 328 -5.13 16.24 -14.44
CA LEU A 328 -4.25 15.12 -14.13
C LEU A 328 -4.34 13.99 -15.18
N MET A 329 -5.52 13.75 -15.74
CA MET A 329 -5.70 12.79 -16.85
C MET A 329 -5.01 13.26 -18.14
N ALA A 330 -4.98 14.58 -18.39
CA ALA A 330 -4.32 15.17 -19.56
C ALA A 330 -2.81 15.40 -19.36
N ARG A 331 -2.30 15.25 -18.14
CA ARG A 331 -0.89 15.49 -17.82
C ARG A 331 0.01 14.52 -18.60
N PRO A 332 0.95 15.02 -19.43
CA PRO A 332 1.92 14.17 -20.09
C PRO A 332 2.93 13.62 -19.06
N LEU A 333 3.20 12.32 -19.14
CA LEU A 333 4.24 11.69 -18.33
C LEU A 333 5.54 11.64 -19.13
N PRO A 334 6.66 12.17 -18.60
CA PRO A 334 7.93 12.15 -19.33
C PRO A 334 8.46 10.72 -19.44
N ASP A 335 9.22 10.43 -20.50
CA ASP A 335 9.82 9.10 -20.72
C ASP A 335 10.78 8.67 -19.60
N THR A 336 11.30 9.64 -18.84
CA THR A 336 12.16 9.41 -17.68
C THR A 336 11.39 8.97 -16.44
N PHE A 337 10.06 9.11 -16.42
CA PHE A 337 9.21 8.72 -15.30
C PHE A 337 8.77 7.25 -15.42
N SER A 338 8.85 6.52 -14.30
CA SER A 338 8.28 5.16 -14.20
C SER A 338 7.60 4.95 -12.86
N ALA A 339 6.32 4.62 -12.90
CA ALA A 339 5.58 4.16 -11.72
C ALA A 339 5.95 2.72 -11.30
N LYS A 340 6.71 2.00 -12.14
CA LYS A 340 7.13 0.60 -11.92
C LYS A 340 8.56 0.45 -11.45
N SER A 341 9.37 1.51 -11.55
CA SER A 341 10.75 1.52 -11.09
C SER A 341 11.14 2.93 -10.64
N LEU A 342 11.42 3.10 -9.36
CA LEU A 342 12.00 4.33 -8.84
C LEU A 342 13.51 4.27 -8.95
N ASN A 343 14.10 5.18 -9.73
CA ASN A 343 15.55 5.32 -9.78
C ASN A 343 16.04 6.28 -8.68
N VAL A 344 16.37 5.71 -7.52
CA VAL A 344 16.82 6.49 -6.37
C VAL A 344 18.17 7.18 -6.58
N SER A 345 19.03 6.72 -7.50
CA SER A 345 20.30 7.42 -7.76
C SER A 345 20.11 8.72 -8.53
N ILE A 346 19.04 8.83 -9.32
CA ILE A 346 18.70 10.04 -10.08
C ILE A 346 17.74 10.94 -9.29
N HIS A 347 16.79 10.34 -8.58
CA HIS A 347 15.67 11.06 -7.97
C HIS A 347 15.75 11.17 -6.44
N ALA A 348 16.85 10.79 -5.80
CA ALA A 348 16.99 10.91 -4.35
C ALA A 348 16.70 12.34 -3.88
N THR A 349 15.75 12.46 -2.96
CA THR A 349 15.48 13.72 -2.26
C THR A 349 16.54 13.96 -1.19
N PRO A 350 16.74 15.21 -0.72
CA PRO A 350 17.66 15.49 0.38
C PRO A 350 17.38 14.66 1.63
N VAL A 351 16.10 14.41 1.94
CA VAL A 351 15.73 13.57 3.09
C VAL A 351 16.06 12.10 2.88
N MET A 352 15.94 11.56 1.66
CA MET A 352 16.37 10.18 1.36
C MET A 352 17.87 10.00 1.56
N LEU A 353 18.68 10.97 1.14
CA LEU A 353 20.13 10.95 1.37
C LEU A 353 20.46 11.00 2.87
N ARG A 354 19.75 11.82 3.65
CA ARG A 354 19.91 11.86 5.11
C ARG A 354 19.48 10.55 5.78
N ILE A 355 18.41 9.92 5.31
CA ILE A 355 17.95 8.61 5.83
C ILE A 355 19.03 7.56 5.57
N SER A 356 19.58 7.50 4.34
CA SER A 356 20.66 6.57 3.99
C SER A 356 21.84 6.71 4.96
N ALA A 357 22.32 7.95 5.15
CA ALA A 357 23.43 8.23 6.06
C ALA A 357 23.10 7.93 7.53
N ALA A 358 21.85 8.14 7.97
CA ALA A 358 21.42 7.84 9.33
C ALA A 358 21.29 6.32 9.58
N SER A 359 20.78 5.59 8.59
CA SER A 359 20.65 4.14 8.62
C SER A 359 22.04 3.49 8.67
N GLU A 360 22.98 3.94 7.86
CA GLU A 360 24.37 3.48 7.88
C GLU A 360 25.04 3.70 9.24
N ARG A 361 24.93 4.91 9.81
CA ARG A 361 25.45 5.21 11.16
C ARG A 361 24.83 4.32 12.23
N THR A 362 23.53 4.07 12.16
CA THR A 362 22.83 3.20 13.13
C THR A 362 23.36 1.77 13.01
N VAL A 363 23.56 1.27 11.79
CA VAL A 363 24.15 -0.05 11.54
C VAL A 363 25.58 -0.14 12.09
N LEU A 364 26.40 0.89 11.88
CA LEU A 364 27.76 0.95 12.42
C LEU A 364 27.78 0.89 13.95
N THR A 365 26.95 1.71 14.61
CA THR A 365 26.86 1.70 16.08
C THR A 365 26.41 0.34 16.61
N LEU A 366 25.37 -0.26 16.01
CA LEU A 366 24.91 -1.59 16.45
C LEU A 366 25.94 -2.68 16.17
N LEU A 367 26.65 -2.62 15.04
CA LEU A 367 27.74 -3.54 14.72
C LEU A 367 28.87 -3.42 15.76
N GLU A 368 29.27 -2.20 16.09
CA GLU A 368 30.28 -1.93 17.12
C GLU A 368 29.84 -2.46 18.50
N GLU A 369 28.61 -2.17 18.92
CA GLU A 369 28.04 -2.68 20.16
C GLU A 369 28.05 -4.21 20.21
N GLU A 370 27.70 -4.88 19.10
CA GLU A 370 27.66 -6.34 19.05
C GLU A 370 29.06 -6.96 19.05
N LEU A 371 29.99 -6.42 18.25
CA LEU A 371 31.39 -6.83 18.25
C LEU A 371 31.98 -6.69 19.66
N ASN A 372 31.69 -5.58 20.35
CA ASN A 372 32.12 -5.35 21.72
C ASN A 372 31.41 -6.25 22.74
N ARG A 373 30.11 -6.51 22.59
CA ARG A 373 29.33 -7.42 23.45
C ARG A 373 29.92 -8.82 23.46
N HIS A 374 30.35 -9.30 22.29
CA HIS A 374 31.02 -10.60 22.13
C HIS A 374 32.52 -10.56 22.45
N GLY A 375 33.08 -9.38 22.74
CA GLY A 375 34.51 -9.20 23.00
C GLY A 375 35.38 -9.53 21.79
N LEU A 376 34.84 -9.41 20.57
CA LEU A 376 35.55 -9.74 19.35
C LEU A 376 36.66 -8.71 19.07
N LYS A 377 37.89 -9.18 19.02
CA LYS A 377 39.09 -8.41 18.63
C LYS A 377 39.64 -8.81 17.26
N ALA A 378 39.10 -9.89 16.69
CA ALA A 378 39.36 -10.35 15.34
C ALA A 378 38.08 -10.94 14.73
N MET A 379 37.86 -10.76 13.43
CA MET A 379 36.69 -11.22 12.68
C MET A 379 37.11 -11.74 11.30
N PRO A 380 36.94 -13.05 11.00
CA PRO A 380 37.18 -13.57 9.66
C PRO A 380 36.25 -12.92 8.62
N GLU A 381 36.79 -12.55 7.46
CA GLU A 381 35.98 -12.00 6.35
C GLU A 381 34.82 -12.94 5.97
N SER A 382 35.10 -14.25 5.93
CA SER A 382 34.12 -15.31 5.60
C SER A 382 32.94 -15.35 6.57
N ASN A 383 33.11 -14.86 7.80
CA ASN A 383 32.08 -14.93 8.84
C ASN A 383 31.37 -13.59 9.03
N LEU A 384 31.91 -12.49 8.49
CA LEU A 384 31.37 -11.14 8.68
C LEU A 384 29.92 -11.00 8.18
N ALA A 385 29.62 -11.52 6.98
CA ALA A 385 28.29 -11.44 6.40
C ALA A 385 27.24 -12.19 7.25
N ALA A 386 27.59 -13.38 7.73
CA ALA A 386 26.72 -14.18 8.58
C ALA A 386 26.53 -13.53 9.96
N PHE A 387 27.61 -13.00 10.56
CA PHE A 387 27.56 -12.25 11.81
C PHE A 387 26.62 -11.03 11.71
N ILE A 388 26.77 -10.21 10.67
CA ILE A 388 25.91 -9.04 10.46
C ILE A 388 24.44 -9.46 10.26
N SER A 389 24.20 -10.50 9.45
CA SER A 389 22.84 -10.97 9.17
C SER A 389 22.13 -11.50 10.41
N GLN A 390 22.83 -12.27 11.23
CA GLN A 390 22.27 -12.85 12.46
C GLN A 390 22.09 -11.80 13.55
N SER A 391 23.10 -10.95 13.77
CA SER A 391 23.07 -9.97 14.85
C SER A 391 22.21 -8.75 14.55
N LEU A 392 22.21 -8.26 13.31
CA LEU A 392 21.54 -7.01 12.94
C LEU A 392 20.25 -7.19 12.13
N LYS A 393 19.92 -8.42 11.71
CA LYS A 393 18.73 -8.74 10.87
C LYS A 393 18.63 -7.84 9.62
N SER A 394 19.76 -7.40 9.08
CA SER A 394 19.87 -6.49 7.93
C SER A 394 20.42 -7.21 6.70
N SER A 395 20.13 -6.70 5.49
CA SER A 395 20.59 -7.32 4.24
C SER A 395 22.04 -6.95 3.88
N ILE A 396 22.76 -7.91 3.31
CA ILE A 396 24.23 -8.00 3.22
C ILE A 396 24.86 -7.07 2.15
N GLY A 397 24.04 -6.35 1.38
CA GLY A 397 24.45 -5.74 0.11
C GLY A 397 25.66 -4.79 0.15
N GLN A 398 25.97 -4.18 1.29
CA GLN A 398 27.10 -3.26 1.43
C GLN A 398 27.87 -3.39 2.77
N THR A 399 28.14 -4.61 3.24
CA THR A 399 28.84 -4.82 4.52
C THR A 399 30.37 -4.69 4.45
N ARG A 400 30.94 -4.59 3.24
CA ARG A 400 32.40 -4.68 3.01
C ARG A 400 33.18 -3.44 3.47
N HIS A 401 32.57 -2.25 3.55
CA HIS A 401 33.23 -1.02 4.01
C HIS A 401 33.02 -0.72 5.50
N LEU A 402 32.00 -1.29 6.14
CA LEU A 402 31.62 -1.01 7.53
C LEU A 402 32.77 -1.24 8.53
N MET A 403 33.53 -2.32 8.37
CA MET A 403 34.66 -2.62 9.25
C MET A 403 35.76 -1.56 9.16
N ALA A 404 36.03 -1.05 7.95
CA ALA A 404 37.01 0.01 7.76
C ALA A 404 36.55 1.32 8.40
N GLU A 405 35.25 1.64 8.36
CA GLU A 405 34.68 2.82 9.02
C GLU A 405 34.72 2.72 10.55
N LEU A 406 34.58 1.51 11.11
CA LEU A 406 34.81 1.22 12.53
C LEU A 406 36.31 1.28 12.92
N GLY A 407 37.20 1.60 11.98
CA GLY A 407 38.65 1.65 12.20
C GLY A 407 39.33 0.28 12.28
N TRP A 408 38.64 -0.81 11.94
CA TRP A 408 39.25 -2.13 11.88
C TRP A 408 40.16 -2.24 10.66
N THR A 409 41.26 -2.97 10.80
CA THR A 409 42.25 -3.14 9.74
C THR A 409 42.22 -4.57 9.20
N LYS A 410 42.28 -4.72 7.86
CA LYS A 410 42.25 -6.03 7.19
C LYS A 410 43.65 -6.59 7.00
N PHE A 411 43.87 -7.82 7.45
CA PHE A 411 45.11 -8.57 7.32
C PHE A 411 44.90 -9.87 6.52
N LYS A 412 45.99 -10.38 5.92
CA LYS A 412 46.06 -11.75 5.39
C LYS A 412 47.00 -12.57 6.25
N VAL A 413 46.46 -13.50 7.03
CA VAL A 413 47.23 -14.28 8.01
C VAL A 413 46.81 -15.74 7.98
N LYS A 414 47.73 -16.65 8.35
CA LYS A 414 47.44 -18.08 8.53
C LYS A 414 47.13 -18.33 10.00
N TRP A 415 46.04 -19.03 10.28
CA TRP A 415 45.68 -19.49 11.62
C TRP A 415 44.92 -20.81 11.53
N GLY A 416 44.72 -21.49 12.67
CA GLY A 416 43.92 -22.72 12.76
C GLY A 416 44.42 -23.89 11.91
N GLY A 417 45.73 -23.98 11.71
CA GLY A 417 46.33 -25.04 10.88
C GLY A 417 46.09 -24.89 9.37
N ALA A 418 45.53 -23.77 8.91
CA ALA A 418 45.30 -23.53 7.48
C ALA A 418 46.63 -23.44 6.69
N THR A 419 46.65 -24.07 5.51
CA THR A 419 47.81 -24.06 4.60
C THR A 419 47.95 -22.76 3.80
N PHE A 420 46.87 -21.97 3.71
CA PHE A 420 46.79 -20.70 2.99
C PHE A 420 46.38 -19.54 3.93
N SER A 421 46.74 -18.31 3.56
CA SER A 421 46.37 -17.12 4.32
C SER A 421 44.93 -16.73 4.06
N LYS A 422 44.16 -16.48 5.11
CA LYS A 422 42.76 -16.05 5.05
C LYS A 422 42.66 -14.55 5.41
N ALA A 423 41.60 -13.90 4.95
CA ALA A 423 41.34 -12.50 5.26
C ALA A 423 40.72 -12.37 6.65
N LEU A 424 41.29 -11.48 7.47
CA LEU A 424 40.90 -11.27 8.86
C LEU A 424 40.85 -9.77 9.14
N TRP A 425 39.71 -9.28 9.65
CA TRP A 425 39.62 -7.95 10.24
C TRP A 425 40.09 -8.00 11.68
N VAL A 426 40.88 -7.01 12.08
CA VAL A 426 41.43 -6.87 13.43
C VAL A 426 41.01 -5.52 14.00
N ALA A 427 40.57 -5.53 15.26
CA ALA A 427 40.07 -4.35 15.95
C ALA A 427 41.15 -3.24 16.07
N PRO A 428 40.74 -1.97 16.20
CA PRO A 428 41.67 -0.87 16.48
C PRO A 428 42.57 -1.21 17.67
N GLU A 429 43.84 -0.81 17.61
CA GLU A 429 44.87 -1.07 18.64
C GLU A 429 45.34 -2.54 18.76
N PHE A 430 44.71 -3.49 18.07
CA PHE A 430 45.18 -4.87 18.01
C PHE A 430 45.97 -5.12 16.72
N SER A 431 46.87 -6.11 16.77
CA SER A 431 47.64 -6.56 15.61
C SER A 431 47.73 -8.08 15.60
N VAL A 432 48.15 -8.62 14.46
CA VAL A 432 48.35 -10.06 14.29
C VAL A 432 49.78 -10.34 13.88
N ASP A 433 50.37 -11.36 14.52
CA ASP A 433 51.68 -11.91 14.14
C ASP A 433 51.64 -13.44 14.20
N ARG A 434 52.10 -14.10 13.14
CA ARG A 434 52.24 -15.57 13.04
C ARG A 434 51.03 -16.40 13.55
N GLY A 435 49.81 -15.93 13.34
CA GLY A 435 48.59 -16.62 13.76
C GLY A 435 48.14 -16.34 15.20
N TYR A 436 48.80 -15.40 15.87
CA TYR A 436 48.47 -14.89 17.19
C TYR A 436 47.91 -13.47 17.08
N LEU A 437 46.95 -13.18 17.93
CA LEU A 437 46.35 -11.87 18.15
C LEU A 437 47.00 -11.25 19.39
N GLN A 438 47.45 -10.00 19.27
CA GLN A 438 48.11 -9.26 20.34
C GLN A 438 47.60 -7.81 20.40
N GLY A 439 47.54 -7.25 21.61
CA GLY A 439 47.06 -5.88 21.81
C GLY A 439 47.09 -5.44 23.28
N PRO A 440 46.64 -4.21 23.59
CA PRO A 440 46.72 -3.63 24.92
C PRO A 440 46.02 -4.49 25.98
N GLY A 441 46.73 -4.84 27.05
CA GLY A 441 46.18 -5.58 28.19
C GLY A 441 45.86 -7.06 27.92
N MET A 442 46.35 -7.63 26.80
CA MET A 442 46.15 -9.02 26.42
C MET A 442 47.48 -9.68 26.06
N GLU A 443 47.81 -10.80 26.72
CA GLU A 443 48.90 -11.68 26.29
C GLU A 443 48.59 -12.27 24.90
N PRO A 444 49.60 -12.55 24.04
CA PRO A 444 49.35 -13.11 22.72
C PRO A 444 48.52 -14.40 22.76
N VAL A 445 47.34 -14.38 22.13
CA VAL A 445 46.41 -15.52 22.07
C VAL A 445 46.32 -16.04 20.64
N LYS A 446 46.23 -17.36 20.44
CA LYS A 446 46.00 -17.92 19.10
C LYS A 446 44.66 -17.42 18.56
N ILE A 447 44.62 -17.02 17.30
CA ILE A 447 43.40 -16.48 16.67
C ILE A 447 42.23 -17.47 16.80
N ASP A 448 42.46 -18.76 16.62
CA ASP A 448 41.42 -19.80 16.80
C ASP A 448 40.88 -19.86 18.22
N ASP A 449 41.74 -19.76 19.24
CA ASP A 449 41.31 -19.82 20.63
C ASP A 449 40.46 -18.59 20.99
N HIS A 450 40.84 -17.42 20.46
CA HIS A 450 40.04 -16.19 20.59
C HIS A 450 38.67 -16.34 19.91
N LEU A 451 38.65 -16.78 18.65
CA LEU A 451 37.42 -16.95 17.88
C LEU A 451 36.50 -18.01 18.49
N ASN A 452 37.04 -19.15 18.95
CA ASN A 452 36.27 -20.19 19.63
C ASN A 452 35.64 -19.72 20.95
N LYS A 453 36.23 -18.71 21.60
CA LYS A 453 35.70 -18.12 22.84
C LYS A 453 34.68 -17.01 22.58
N ALA A 454 34.98 -16.10 21.66
CA ALA A 454 34.24 -14.86 21.46
C ALA A 454 33.11 -14.96 20.42
N MET A 455 33.26 -15.80 19.40
CA MET A 455 32.29 -15.92 18.33
C MET A 455 31.00 -16.61 18.82
N PRO A 456 29.80 -16.21 18.35
CA PRO A 456 28.56 -16.94 18.61
C PRO A 456 28.67 -18.41 18.21
N ASP A 457 28.08 -19.32 18.99
CA ASP A 457 28.19 -20.77 18.77
C ASP A 457 27.68 -21.20 17.39
N GLU A 458 26.67 -20.52 16.84
CA GLU A 458 26.15 -20.83 15.50
C GLU A 458 27.09 -20.44 14.36
N LEU A 459 28.13 -19.66 14.63
CA LEU A 459 29.12 -19.20 13.63
C LEU A 459 30.47 -19.89 13.78
N LYS A 460 30.69 -20.65 14.87
CA LYS A 460 31.92 -21.41 15.08
C LYS A 460 32.05 -22.53 14.06
N GLY A 461 33.20 -22.61 13.40
CA GLY A 461 33.52 -23.69 12.46
C GLY A 461 32.78 -23.63 11.12
N ILE A 462 31.93 -22.62 10.89
CA ILE A 462 31.29 -22.42 9.59
C ILE A 462 32.17 -21.50 8.75
N GLU A 463 32.88 -22.08 7.78
CA GLU A 463 33.50 -21.32 6.69
C GLU A 463 32.47 -21.19 5.57
N TYR A 464 31.80 -20.04 5.48
CA TYR A 464 31.04 -19.71 4.29
C TYR A 464 32.04 -19.43 3.16
N ILE A 465 32.20 -20.41 2.28
CA ILE A 465 32.76 -20.20 0.95
C ILE A 465 31.69 -19.44 0.17
N GLU A 466 32.05 -18.29 -0.41
CA GLU A 466 31.16 -17.48 -1.26
C GLU A 466 30.39 -18.32 -2.29
#